data_AF-A0A837ZQW2-F1
#
_entry.id   AF-A0A837ZQW2-F1
#
_cell.length_a   1.000
_cell.length_b   1.000
_cell.length_c   1.000
_cell.angle_alpha   90.00
_cell.angle_beta   90.00
_cell.angle_gamma   90.00
#
_symmetry.space_group_name_H-M   'P 1'
#
loop_
_entity.id
_entity.type
_entity.pdbx_description
1 polymer ?
#
loop_
_entity_poly.entity_id
_entity_poly.type
_entity_poly.pdbx_seq_one_letter_code
_entity_poly.pdbx_strand_id
1 'polypeptide(L)'
;MRRLDKVVRDPDVRHNPLYGPAPDDHCPCGSRRQTKRCHRATDHTWVAERPPALITGPRSGYANPRCYARVSNDCDDQLTLEHWISDDLLERISADKKVVAVQGASWQASSEKKTVGIKGVSTRMLCERHNKALSPLDSVAAEFFAHLRDDLVDMTWHQGVVDFARGFTMVNGPHLELWLLKALWGAIEAKALVVNGHRAYRFRLGVTNDVLAEILWRGAEWPKQWGMYVLLDRDHDVPVIPNSVRVRLASMGSEVLGGFFEIGGFEFLISFELPPVRRIYRPAALTFQRTGFRSCYKMAAFAWPETGHEMVNVWSQRGPNESVRVPPNARAGSLAEQTFPGSFNITSGAERNAEP
;
A
#
# COMPACT_ATOMS: atom_id res chain seq x y z
N MET A 1 14.41 -2.91 -22.76
CA MET A 1 14.44 -2.62 -21.32
C MET A 1 13.01 -2.53 -20.83
N ARG A 2 12.61 -3.39 -19.88
CA ARG A 2 11.25 -3.47 -19.28
C ARG A 2 11.17 -2.57 -18.05
N ARG A 3 11.55 -1.30 -18.21
CA ARG A 3 11.46 -0.33 -17.12
C ARG A 3 10.00 0.06 -16.88
N LEU A 4 9.62 0.09 -15.61
CA LEU A 4 8.32 0.53 -15.15
C LEU A 4 8.51 1.57 -14.04
N ASP A 5 8.67 2.83 -14.45
CA ASP A 5 8.93 3.94 -13.54
C ASP A 5 7.64 4.61 -13.02
N LYS A 6 6.49 4.31 -13.65
CA LYS A 6 5.18 4.88 -13.32
C LYS A 6 4.12 3.79 -13.23
N VAL A 7 3.03 4.09 -12.52
CA VAL A 7 1.86 3.21 -12.51
C VAL A 7 1.20 3.27 -13.89
N VAL A 8 0.79 2.12 -14.39
CA VAL A 8 0.11 1.96 -15.67
C VAL A 8 -1.34 1.63 -15.41
N ARG A 9 -2.25 2.33 -16.08
CA ARG A 9 -3.69 2.18 -15.90
C ARG A 9 -4.37 1.99 -17.26
N ASP A 10 -5.22 0.97 -17.34
CA ASP A 10 -6.19 0.78 -18.42
C ASP A 10 -7.58 0.55 -17.80
N PRO A 11 -8.50 1.53 -17.89
CA PRO A 11 -9.77 1.51 -17.17
C PRO A 11 -10.81 0.54 -17.75
N ASP A 12 -10.66 0.09 -19.00
CA ASP A 12 -11.56 -0.86 -19.64
C ASP A 12 -10.81 -1.77 -20.61
N VAL A 13 -10.10 -2.74 -20.04
CA VAL A 13 -9.41 -3.75 -20.85
C VAL A 13 -10.41 -4.67 -21.54
N ARG A 14 -10.04 -5.12 -22.73
CA ARG A 14 -10.76 -6.21 -23.41
C ARG A 14 -10.83 -7.43 -22.50
N HIS A 15 -11.99 -8.11 -22.52
CA HIS A 15 -12.15 -9.38 -21.81
C HIS A 15 -11.07 -10.40 -22.23
N ASN A 16 -10.44 -10.99 -21.22
CA ASN A 16 -9.38 -11.98 -21.34
C ASN A 16 -9.45 -12.91 -20.12
N PRO A 17 -9.55 -14.24 -20.31
CA PRO A 17 -9.58 -15.21 -19.20
C PRO A 17 -8.33 -15.18 -18.29
N LEU A 18 -7.21 -14.66 -18.79
CA LEU A 18 -5.96 -14.54 -18.03
C LEU A 18 -5.86 -13.26 -17.19
N TYR A 19 -6.92 -12.45 -17.16
CA TYR A 19 -6.98 -11.11 -16.56
C TYR A 19 -5.98 -10.10 -17.15
N GLY A 20 -6.43 -8.85 -17.31
CA GLY A 20 -5.65 -7.79 -17.94
C GLY A 20 -5.48 -7.97 -19.45
N PRO A 21 -4.65 -7.13 -20.10
CA PRO A 21 -4.41 -7.17 -21.54
C PRO A 21 -3.92 -8.54 -22.05
N ALA A 22 -4.40 -8.96 -23.22
CA ALA A 22 -4.04 -10.25 -23.80
C ALA A 22 -2.57 -10.28 -24.27
N PRO A 23 -1.93 -11.46 -24.39
CA PRO A 23 -0.54 -11.60 -24.82
C PRO A 23 -0.18 -10.87 -26.13
N ASP A 24 -1.14 -10.79 -27.06
CA ASP A 24 -0.96 -10.18 -28.38
C ASP A 24 -1.37 -8.69 -28.44
N ASP A 25 -2.03 -8.19 -27.40
CA ASP A 25 -2.40 -6.77 -27.30
C ASP A 25 -1.15 -5.90 -27.10
N HIS A 26 -1.26 -4.61 -27.39
CA HIS A 26 -0.22 -3.65 -27.05
C HIS A 26 -0.08 -3.54 -25.53
N CYS A 27 1.18 -3.51 -25.07
CA CYS A 27 1.48 -3.35 -23.66
C CYS A 27 0.98 -1.98 -23.18
N PRO A 28 0.24 -1.91 -22.06
CA PRO A 28 -0.36 -0.67 -21.58
C PRO A 28 0.69 0.34 -21.06
N CYS A 29 1.97 -0.05 -20.97
CA CYS A 29 3.07 0.83 -20.59
C CYS A 29 3.46 1.88 -21.67
N GLY A 30 2.71 1.97 -22.77
CA GLY A 30 2.94 2.94 -23.85
C GLY A 30 4.05 2.55 -24.85
N SER A 31 4.73 1.42 -24.67
CA SER A 31 5.84 1.00 -25.54
C SER A 31 5.42 0.55 -26.94
N ARG A 32 4.11 0.36 -27.17
CA ARG A 32 3.51 -0.24 -28.38
C ARG A 32 3.98 -1.66 -28.71
N ARG A 33 4.83 -2.27 -27.89
CA ARG A 33 5.20 -3.69 -28.03
C ARG A 33 4.03 -4.57 -27.60
N GLN A 34 3.94 -5.77 -28.13
CA GLN A 34 3.01 -6.78 -27.61
C GLN A 34 3.31 -7.05 -26.12
N THR A 35 2.27 -7.25 -25.30
CA THR A 35 2.41 -7.49 -23.85
C THR A 35 3.38 -8.64 -23.57
N LYS A 36 3.29 -9.76 -24.30
CA LYS A 36 4.18 -10.94 -24.18
C LYS A 36 5.65 -10.67 -24.53
N ARG A 37 5.90 -9.61 -25.30
CA ARG A 37 7.25 -9.12 -25.67
C ARG A 37 7.69 -7.93 -24.82
N CYS A 38 6.86 -7.55 -23.84
CA CYS A 38 7.05 -6.41 -22.95
C CYS A 38 6.87 -6.88 -21.50
N HIS A 39 5.84 -6.46 -20.77
CA HIS A 39 5.74 -6.73 -19.33
C HIS A 39 5.01 -8.04 -18.97
N ARG A 40 4.45 -8.80 -19.92
CA ARG A 40 3.79 -10.09 -19.61
C ARG A 40 4.75 -11.25 -19.80
N ALA A 41 4.96 -12.05 -18.76
CA ALA A 41 5.78 -13.25 -18.79
C ALA A 41 5.01 -14.47 -19.31
N THR A 42 5.73 -15.57 -19.56
CA THR A 42 5.18 -16.83 -20.08
C THR A 42 4.29 -17.57 -19.08
N ASP A 43 4.54 -17.40 -17.78
CA ASP A 43 3.72 -17.92 -16.68
C ASP A 43 2.51 -17.00 -16.38
N HIS A 44 2.25 -16.04 -17.25
CA HIS A 44 1.20 -15.04 -17.13
C HIS A 44 1.38 -14.04 -15.98
N THR A 45 2.53 -14.00 -15.31
CA THR A 45 2.85 -12.91 -14.37
C THR A 45 3.26 -11.63 -15.11
N TRP A 46 3.35 -10.53 -14.37
CA TRP A 46 3.85 -9.26 -14.86
C TRP A 46 5.27 -9.04 -14.37
N VAL A 47 6.14 -8.57 -15.26
CA VAL A 47 7.56 -8.45 -14.98
C VAL A 47 8.11 -7.10 -15.41
N ALA A 48 8.89 -6.50 -14.53
CA ALA A 48 9.60 -5.25 -14.76
C ALA A 48 11.02 -5.37 -14.20
N GLU A 49 11.94 -4.59 -14.75
CA GLU A 49 13.29 -4.56 -14.23
C GLU A 49 13.33 -4.04 -12.80
N ARG A 50 14.28 -4.58 -12.02
CA ARG A 50 14.52 -4.09 -10.67
C ARG A 50 14.89 -2.61 -10.74
N PRO A 51 14.25 -1.75 -9.93
CA PRO A 51 14.62 -0.35 -9.87
C PRO A 51 16.07 -0.20 -9.37
N PRO A 52 16.80 0.82 -9.84
CA PRO A 52 18.10 1.15 -9.29
C PRO A 52 17.98 1.58 -7.82
N ALA A 53 19.12 1.60 -7.11
CA ALA A 53 19.20 2.23 -5.79
C ALA A 53 18.68 3.68 -5.85
N LEU A 54 17.93 4.09 -4.82
CA LEU A 54 17.39 5.46 -4.72
C LEU A 54 18.49 6.50 -4.56
N ILE A 55 19.61 6.12 -3.93
CA ILE A 55 20.81 6.94 -3.80
C ILE A 55 22.00 6.20 -4.41
N THR A 56 22.55 6.79 -5.47
CA THR A 56 23.76 6.31 -6.15
C THR A 56 24.96 7.20 -5.83
N GLY A 57 26.17 6.69 -6.10
CA GLY A 57 27.42 7.43 -5.86
C GLY A 57 27.95 7.27 -4.42
N PRO A 58 29.06 7.96 -4.09
CA PRO A 58 29.72 7.83 -2.80
C PRO A 58 28.81 8.28 -1.65
N ARG A 59 29.04 7.72 -0.45
CA ARG A 59 28.41 8.22 0.78
C ARG A 59 29.01 9.57 1.16
N SER A 60 28.20 10.45 1.72
CA SER A 60 28.69 11.76 2.22
C SER A 60 29.66 11.63 3.39
N GLY A 61 29.62 10.52 4.15
CA GLY A 61 30.37 10.36 5.39
C GLY A 61 29.78 11.14 6.56
N TYR A 62 28.62 11.78 6.37
CA TYR A 62 27.95 12.60 7.37
C TYR A 62 26.66 11.94 7.86
N ALA A 63 26.45 11.99 9.18
CA ALA A 63 25.25 11.50 9.85
C ALA A 63 24.51 12.65 10.53
N ASN A 64 23.44 13.14 9.91
CA ASN A 64 22.62 14.20 10.50
C ASN A 64 21.91 13.63 11.75
N PRO A 65 22.11 14.20 12.96
CA PRO A 65 21.70 13.58 14.21
C PRO A 65 20.17 13.39 14.34
N ARG A 66 19.39 14.14 13.55
CA ARG A 66 17.92 14.13 13.55
C ARG A 66 17.30 13.44 12.33
N CYS A 67 18.11 12.95 11.39
CA CYS A 67 17.63 12.13 10.29
C CYS A 67 17.50 10.69 10.76
N TYR A 68 16.36 10.03 10.56
CA TYR A 68 16.23 8.62 10.98
C TYR A 68 17.13 7.69 10.15
N ALA A 69 17.51 8.11 8.94
CA ALA A 69 18.46 7.42 8.08
C ALA A 69 19.94 7.62 8.50
N ARG A 70 20.23 8.34 9.60
CA ARG A 70 21.60 8.72 10.01
C ARG A 70 22.61 7.58 10.09
N VAL A 71 22.15 6.37 10.35
CA VAL A 71 22.99 5.17 10.40
C VAL A 71 23.69 4.90 9.06
N SER A 72 23.14 5.39 7.95
CA SER A 72 23.72 5.25 6.62
C SER A 72 25.03 6.03 6.42
N ASN A 73 25.35 7.01 7.29
CA ASN A 73 26.44 7.98 7.09
C ASN A 73 26.40 8.65 5.70
N ASP A 74 25.20 8.89 5.18
CA ASP A 74 24.98 9.46 3.85
C ASP A 74 23.97 10.62 3.85
N CYS A 75 23.93 11.38 4.96
CA CYS A 75 23.07 12.54 5.10
C CYS A 75 23.66 13.79 4.45
N ASP A 76 22.80 14.79 4.24
CA ASP A 76 23.17 16.21 4.22
C ASP A 76 22.75 16.90 5.54
N ASP A 77 23.08 18.17 5.68
CA ASP A 77 22.85 18.97 6.90
C ASP A 77 21.43 19.54 7.00
N GLN A 78 20.72 19.69 5.89
CA GLN A 78 19.38 20.27 5.84
C GLN A 78 18.28 19.26 6.20
N LEU A 79 17.56 19.50 7.31
CA LEU A 79 16.36 18.72 7.64
C LEU A 79 15.11 19.22 6.91
N THR A 80 14.28 18.28 6.50
CA THR A 80 13.03 18.51 5.78
C THR A 80 11.84 17.88 6.51
N LEU A 81 10.63 18.30 6.16
CA LEU A 81 9.40 17.67 6.63
C LEU A 81 9.16 16.38 5.84
N GLU A 82 8.90 15.30 6.55
CA GLU A 82 8.58 13.99 5.97
C GLU A 82 7.13 13.62 6.28
N HIS A 83 6.41 13.20 5.24
CA HIS A 83 5.06 12.63 5.33
C HIS A 83 5.18 11.12 5.15
N TRP A 84 5.25 10.38 6.25
CA TRP A 84 5.46 8.93 6.21
C TRP A 84 4.33 8.20 5.47
N ILE A 85 3.11 8.75 5.49
CA ILE A 85 2.05 8.54 4.48
C ILE A 85 2.04 9.76 3.59
N SER A 86 2.29 9.61 2.28
CA SER A 86 2.53 10.74 1.37
C SER A 86 1.37 11.72 1.30
N ASP A 87 1.68 13.00 1.09
CA ASP A 87 0.69 14.07 0.91
C ASP A 87 -0.29 13.75 -0.22
N ASP A 88 0.21 13.29 -1.35
CA ASP A 88 -0.61 12.91 -2.51
C ASP A 88 -1.64 11.83 -2.14
N LEU A 89 -1.29 10.90 -1.25
CA LEU A 89 -2.21 9.88 -0.76
C LEU A 89 -3.23 10.48 0.21
N LEU A 90 -2.80 11.35 1.12
CA LEU A 90 -3.67 12.05 2.06
C LEU A 90 -4.68 12.95 1.33
N GLU A 91 -4.25 13.68 0.30
CA GLU A 91 -5.11 14.50 -0.56
C GLU A 91 -6.17 13.67 -1.28
N ARG A 92 -5.84 12.43 -1.67
CA ARG A 92 -6.80 11.53 -2.30
C ARG A 92 -7.82 10.97 -1.30
N ILE A 93 -7.45 10.81 -0.04
CA ILE A 93 -8.38 10.39 1.03
C ILE A 93 -9.31 11.55 1.44
N SER A 94 -8.77 12.77 1.47
CA SER A 94 -9.44 14.01 1.83
C SER A 94 -10.45 14.43 0.76
N ALA A 95 -11.74 14.50 1.09
CA ALA A 95 -12.75 14.92 0.11
C ALA A 95 -12.52 16.36 -0.42
N ASP A 96 -11.97 17.23 0.42
CA ASP A 96 -11.66 18.64 0.11
C ASP A 96 -10.16 18.91 -0.17
N LYS A 97 -9.34 17.85 -0.18
CA LYS A 97 -7.87 17.90 -0.31
C LYS A 97 -7.13 18.73 0.74
N LYS A 98 -7.74 19.02 1.90
CA LYS A 98 -7.13 19.87 2.94
C LYS A 98 -7.00 19.17 4.28
N VAL A 99 -8.01 18.39 4.67
CA VAL A 99 -8.10 17.82 6.01
C VAL A 99 -8.43 16.33 6.02
N VAL A 100 -7.76 15.62 6.91
CA VAL A 100 -8.01 14.21 7.18
C VAL A 100 -8.43 14.01 8.64
N ALA A 101 -9.25 13.01 8.90
CA ALA A 101 -9.56 12.58 10.25
C ALA A 101 -8.59 11.46 10.64
N VAL A 102 -7.91 11.64 11.77
CA VAL A 102 -6.96 10.68 12.33
C VAL A 102 -7.52 10.08 13.61
N GLN A 103 -7.34 8.77 13.79
CA GLN A 103 -7.77 8.04 14.97
C GLN A 103 -6.77 6.95 15.35
N GLY A 104 -6.48 6.82 16.66
CA GLY A 104 -5.58 5.80 17.20
C GLY A 104 -4.10 6.17 17.16
N ALA A 105 -3.77 7.44 16.92
CA ALA A 105 -2.40 7.91 17.02
C ALA A 105 -1.91 7.93 18.47
N SER A 106 -0.63 7.61 18.68
CA SER A 106 -0.05 7.54 20.05
C SER A 106 -0.08 8.87 20.83
N TRP A 107 -0.27 9.99 20.12
CA TRP A 107 -0.35 11.34 20.69
C TRP A 107 -1.78 11.80 20.96
N GLN A 108 -2.81 11.01 20.61
CA GLN A 108 -4.18 11.31 20.96
C GLN A 108 -4.45 10.88 22.40
N ALA A 109 -5.07 11.77 23.18
CA ALA A 109 -5.44 11.49 24.56
C ALA A 109 -6.63 10.53 24.67
N SER A 110 -7.51 10.53 23.66
CA SER A 110 -8.65 9.62 23.49
C SER A 110 -8.54 8.91 22.15
N SER A 111 -9.21 7.76 22.00
CA SER A 111 -9.37 7.09 20.71
C SER A 111 -10.38 7.79 19.80
N GLU A 112 -10.70 9.06 20.02
CA GLU A 112 -11.67 9.82 19.22
C GLU A 112 -11.04 10.29 17.90
N LYS A 113 -11.89 10.47 16.89
CA LYS A 113 -11.47 11.02 15.60
C LYS A 113 -11.09 12.49 15.77
N LYS A 114 -9.91 12.87 15.29
CA LYS A 114 -9.44 14.26 15.26
C LYS A 114 -9.17 14.69 13.82
N THR A 115 -9.84 15.75 13.39
CA THR A 115 -9.56 16.38 12.10
C THR A 115 -8.27 17.18 12.18
N VAL A 116 -7.35 16.93 11.26
CA VAL A 116 -6.06 17.61 11.14
C VAL A 116 -5.83 18.02 9.69
N GLY A 117 -5.11 19.12 9.49
CA GLY A 117 -4.61 19.44 8.15
C GLY A 117 -3.61 18.38 7.68
N ILE A 118 -3.55 18.11 6.38
CA ILE A 118 -2.63 17.12 5.78
C ILE A 118 -1.18 17.33 6.26
N LYS A 119 -0.70 18.58 6.22
CA LYS A 119 0.63 18.96 6.72
C LYS A 119 0.87 18.63 8.20
N GLY A 120 -0.19 18.53 8.98
CA GLY A 120 -0.15 18.15 10.40
C GLY A 120 0.20 16.68 10.65
N VAL A 121 0.26 15.86 9.59
CA VAL A 121 0.66 14.44 9.64
C VAL A 121 2.17 14.27 9.31
N SER A 122 2.90 15.38 9.07
CA SER A 122 4.36 15.36 8.87
C SER A 122 5.18 15.50 10.14
N THR A 123 6.46 15.16 10.05
CA THR A 123 7.45 15.48 11.09
C THR A 123 8.83 15.73 10.47
N ARG A 124 9.63 16.63 11.08
CA ARG A 124 11.02 16.89 10.65
C ARG A 124 11.95 15.77 11.11
N MET A 125 12.10 14.73 10.30
CA MET A 125 12.85 13.50 10.64
C MET A 125 13.76 12.97 9.51
N LEU A 126 13.83 13.64 8.37
CA LEU A 126 14.72 13.27 7.28
C LEU A 126 15.54 14.48 6.83
N CYS A 127 16.76 14.21 6.38
CA CYS A 127 17.57 15.19 5.68
C CYS A 127 17.09 15.31 4.21
N GLU A 128 17.40 16.40 3.52
CA GLU A 128 16.88 16.69 2.17
C GLU A 128 17.25 15.59 1.17
N ARG A 129 18.50 15.12 1.19
CA ARG A 129 19.00 14.03 0.35
C ARG A 129 18.21 12.74 0.50
N HIS A 130 17.96 12.30 1.73
CA HIS A 130 17.21 11.06 1.98
C HIS A 130 15.73 11.22 1.65
N ASN A 131 15.13 12.37 1.97
CA ASN A 131 13.72 12.64 1.66
C ASN A 131 13.48 12.71 0.15
N LYS A 132 14.29 13.49 -0.58
CA LYS A 132 14.19 13.62 -2.04
C LYS A 132 14.31 12.27 -2.76
N ALA A 133 15.15 11.37 -2.25
CA ALA A 133 15.32 10.03 -2.80
C ALA A 133 14.05 9.15 -2.68
N LEU A 134 13.15 9.45 -1.73
CA LEU A 134 11.89 8.71 -1.52
C LEU A 134 10.74 9.17 -2.43
N SER A 135 10.82 10.37 -3.01
CA SER A 135 9.76 10.96 -3.84
C SER A 135 9.24 10.05 -4.97
N PRO A 136 10.08 9.26 -5.69
CA PRO A 136 9.58 8.29 -6.67
C PRO A 136 8.70 7.20 -6.05
N LEU A 137 9.02 6.73 -4.85
CA LEU A 137 8.23 5.73 -4.14
C LEU A 137 6.86 6.29 -3.73
N ASP A 138 6.84 7.52 -3.22
CA ASP A 138 5.60 8.20 -2.81
C ASP A 138 4.67 8.44 -3.99
N SER A 139 5.22 8.82 -5.15
CA SER A 139 4.46 9.03 -6.39
C SER A 139 3.81 7.72 -6.85
N VAL A 140 4.59 6.63 -6.89
CA VAL A 140 4.12 5.30 -7.28
C VAL A 140 3.02 4.80 -6.34
N ALA A 141 3.22 4.93 -5.04
CA ALA A 141 2.25 4.50 -4.06
C ALA A 141 0.93 5.30 -4.13
N ALA A 142 1.02 6.64 -4.24
CA ALA A 142 -0.15 7.49 -4.34
C ALA A 142 -0.99 7.19 -5.60
N GLU A 143 -0.35 7.02 -6.76
CA GLU A 143 -1.03 6.63 -8.00
C GLU A 143 -1.66 5.24 -7.89
N PHE A 144 -0.91 4.25 -7.39
CA PHE A 144 -1.40 2.87 -7.23
C PHE A 144 -2.62 2.81 -6.32
N PHE A 145 -2.56 3.46 -5.16
CA PHE A 145 -3.67 3.46 -4.21
C PHE A 145 -4.88 4.22 -4.73
N ALA A 146 -4.68 5.29 -5.50
CA ALA A 146 -5.79 5.98 -6.16
C ALA A 146 -6.56 5.03 -7.08
N HIS A 147 -5.85 4.32 -7.95
CA HIS A 147 -6.46 3.42 -8.91
C HIS A 147 -7.08 2.20 -8.24
N LEU A 148 -6.41 1.63 -7.25
CA LEU A 148 -6.97 0.53 -6.46
C LEU A 148 -8.27 0.95 -5.77
N ARG A 149 -8.28 2.12 -5.11
CA ARG A 149 -9.49 2.68 -4.50
C ARG A 149 -10.58 2.88 -5.54
N ASP A 150 -10.28 3.52 -6.67
CA ASP A 150 -11.28 3.82 -7.70
C ASP A 150 -11.88 2.53 -8.27
N ASP A 151 -11.07 1.51 -8.52
CA ASP A 151 -11.51 0.20 -8.97
C ASP A 151 -12.38 -0.51 -7.93
N LEU A 152 -12.01 -0.45 -6.65
CA LEU A 152 -12.78 -1.04 -5.57
C LEU A 152 -14.11 -0.30 -5.35
N VAL A 153 -14.11 1.04 -5.42
CA VAL A 153 -15.31 1.87 -5.33
C VAL A 153 -16.23 1.57 -6.51
N ASP A 154 -15.72 1.59 -7.74
CA ASP A 154 -16.48 1.28 -8.95
C ASP A 154 -17.15 -0.10 -8.84
N MET A 155 -16.40 -1.15 -8.52
CA MET A 155 -16.94 -2.50 -8.35
C MET A 155 -17.95 -2.61 -7.20
N THR A 156 -17.66 -1.98 -6.06
CA THR A 156 -18.47 -2.10 -4.84
C THR A 156 -19.79 -1.36 -4.99
N TRP A 157 -19.77 -0.14 -5.50
CA TRP A 157 -20.96 0.70 -5.63
C TRP A 157 -21.73 0.46 -6.93
N HIS A 158 -21.23 -0.41 -7.80
CA HIS A 158 -21.95 -0.82 -9.00
C HIS A 158 -23.32 -1.42 -8.68
N GLN A 159 -24.36 -0.87 -9.31
CA GLN A 159 -25.75 -1.29 -9.17
C GLN A 159 -26.29 -1.87 -10.47
N GLY A 160 -27.36 -2.65 -10.38
CA GLY A 160 -27.97 -3.30 -11.52
C GLY A 160 -27.34 -4.63 -11.89
N VAL A 161 -27.68 -5.09 -13.08
CA VAL A 161 -27.29 -6.40 -13.65
C VAL A 161 -26.36 -6.28 -14.85
N VAL A 162 -26.06 -5.05 -15.29
CA VAL A 162 -25.15 -4.78 -16.41
C VAL A 162 -23.71 -4.96 -15.94
N ASP A 163 -22.83 -5.49 -16.77
CA ASP A 163 -21.42 -5.67 -16.46
C ASP A 163 -20.70 -4.33 -16.15
N PHE A 164 -19.85 -4.31 -15.11
CA PHE A 164 -18.94 -3.18 -14.84
C PHE A 164 -17.65 -3.27 -15.66
N ALA A 165 -16.96 -2.14 -15.86
CA ALA A 165 -15.77 -2.07 -16.70
C ALA A 165 -14.63 -2.94 -16.15
N ARG A 166 -13.84 -3.56 -17.04
CA ARG A 166 -12.69 -4.38 -16.62
C ARG A 166 -11.49 -3.47 -16.37
N GLY A 167 -11.12 -3.29 -15.10
CA GLY A 167 -9.98 -2.45 -14.75
C GLY A 167 -8.67 -3.22 -14.75
N PHE A 168 -7.62 -2.63 -15.31
CA PHE A 168 -6.25 -3.09 -15.13
C PHE A 168 -5.36 -1.94 -14.62
N THR A 169 -4.60 -2.22 -13.58
CA THR A 169 -3.56 -1.34 -13.02
C THR A 169 -2.30 -2.15 -12.83
N MET A 170 -1.14 -1.66 -13.27
CA MET A 170 0.16 -2.31 -13.09
C MET A 170 1.13 -1.37 -12.40
N VAL A 171 1.77 -1.86 -11.35
CA VAL A 171 2.75 -1.12 -10.53
C VAL A 171 4.06 -1.90 -10.44
N ASN A 172 5.17 -1.21 -10.25
CA ASN A 172 6.46 -1.83 -9.94
C ASN A 172 6.41 -2.41 -8.52
N GLY A 173 6.41 -3.75 -8.41
CA GLY A 173 6.30 -4.46 -7.12
C GLY A 173 7.38 -4.04 -6.12
N PRO A 174 8.68 -4.03 -6.51
CA PRO A 174 9.76 -3.57 -5.65
C PRO A 174 9.59 -2.13 -5.12
N HIS A 175 9.13 -1.18 -5.94
CA HIS A 175 8.86 0.18 -5.46
C HIS A 175 7.77 0.21 -4.39
N LEU A 176 6.68 -0.54 -4.58
CA LEU A 176 5.62 -0.61 -3.59
C LEU A 176 6.11 -1.27 -2.28
N GLU A 177 6.91 -2.33 -2.37
CA GLU A 177 7.52 -3.00 -1.22
C GLU A 177 8.44 -2.06 -0.42
N LEU A 178 9.28 -1.27 -1.12
CA LEU A 178 10.11 -0.24 -0.49
C LEU A 178 9.27 0.90 0.13
N TRP A 179 8.17 1.28 -0.52
CA TRP A 179 7.25 2.28 0.04
C TRP A 179 6.61 1.79 1.35
N LEU A 180 6.21 0.52 1.44
CA LEU A 180 5.67 -0.05 2.68
C LEU A 180 6.69 0.00 3.82
N LEU A 181 7.97 -0.29 3.53
CA LEU A 181 9.07 -0.12 4.50
C LEU A 181 9.22 1.33 4.93
N LYS A 182 9.29 2.25 3.97
CA LYS A 182 9.37 3.69 4.22
C LYS A 182 8.24 4.16 5.13
N ALA A 183 7.01 3.78 4.83
CA ALA A 183 5.84 4.19 5.58
C ALA A 183 5.84 3.63 7.01
N LEU A 184 6.20 2.35 7.17
CA LEU A 184 6.25 1.71 8.49
C LEU A 184 7.34 2.30 9.37
N TRP A 185 8.55 2.42 8.83
CA TRP A 185 9.68 2.95 9.58
C TRP A 185 9.46 4.43 9.91
N GLY A 186 8.98 5.23 8.96
CA GLY A 186 8.59 6.61 9.19
C GLY A 186 7.51 6.75 10.26
N ALA A 187 6.51 5.87 10.31
CA ALA A 187 5.48 5.87 11.35
C ALA A 187 6.04 5.61 12.76
N ILE A 188 7.02 4.70 12.87
CA ILE A 188 7.70 4.40 14.14
C ILE A 188 8.54 5.60 14.59
N GLU A 189 9.31 6.19 13.68
CA GLU A 189 10.17 7.36 13.97
C GLU A 189 9.35 8.61 14.30
N ALA A 190 8.18 8.77 13.66
CA ALA A 190 7.17 9.77 14.01
C ALA A 190 6.52 9.53 15.38
N LYS A 191 6.75 8.37 15.99
CA LYS A 191 6.08 7.89 17.21
C LYS A 191 4.57 7.84 17.00
N ALA A 192 4.09 7.49 15.81
CA ALA A 192 2.67 7.44 15.49
C ALA A 192 1.97 6.20 16.02
N LEU A 193 2.71 5.09 16.15
CA LEU A 193 2.17 3.76 16.44
C LEU A 193 2.44 3.32 17.88
N VAL A 194 1.56 2.47 18.41
CA VAL A 194 1.66 1.87 19.75
C VAL A 194 1.67 0.35 19.70
N VAL A 195 2.42 -0.27 20.60
CA VAL A 195 2.45 -1.72 20.87
C VAL A 195 2.24 -1.90 22.36
N ASN A 196 1.23 -2.68 22.76
CA ASN A 196 0.87 -2.96 24.16
C ASN A 196 0.79 -1.70 25.04
N GLY A 197 0.20 -0.61 24.51
CA GLY A 197 0.04 0.65 25.24
C GLY A 197 1.29 1.55 25.29
N HIS A 198 2.42 1.10 24.75
CA HIS A 198 3.65 1.88 24.66
C HIS A 198 3.94 2.32 23.22
N ARG A 199 4.62 3.45 23.05
CA ARG A 199 5.08 3.89 21.72
C ARG A 199 6.01 2.84 21.13
N ALA A 200 5.75 2.45 19.89
CA ALA A 200 6.68 1.62 19.14
C ALA A 200 8.00 2.37 18.98
N TYR A 201 9.11 1.69 19.26
CA TYR A 201 10.43 2.34 19.28
C TYR A 201 11.51 1.56 18.55
N ARG A 202 11.28 0.28 18.21
CA ARG A 202 12.22 -0.53 17.44
C ARG A 202 11.56 -1.70 16.74
N PHE A 203 12.22 -2.17 15.69
CA PHE A 203 11.98 -3.50 15.13
C PHE A 203 12.55 -4.60 16.05
N ARG A 204 12.11 -5.84 15.81
CA ARG A 204 12.61 -7.02 16.52
C ARG A 204 14.13 -7.19 16.44
N LEU A 205 14.68 -7.97 17.36
CA LEU A 205 16.08 -8.37 17.29
C LEU A 205 16.38 -9.05 15.94
N GLY A 206 17.51 -8.67 15.34
CA GLY A 206 17.93 -9.08 13.99
C GLY A 206 17.50 -8.14 12.87
N VAL A 207 16.61 -7.18 13.13
CA VAL A 207 16.23 -6.13 12.18
C VAL A 207 16.88 -4.81 12.61
N THR A 208 18.04 -4.52 12.05
CA THR A 208 18.81 -3.30 12.37
C THR A 208 18.51 -2.18 11.39
N ASN A 209 18.55 -0.93 11.87
CA ASN A 209 18.39 0.25 11.02
C ASN A 209 19.44 0.31 9.89
N ASP A 210 20.66 -0.19 10.10
CA ASP A 210 21.69 -0.25 9.04
C ASP A 210 21.23 -1.09 7.86
N VAL A 211 20.79 -2.33 8.10
CA VAL A 211 20.23 -3.22 7.07
C VAL A 211 19.04 -2.59 6.37
N LEU A 212 18.11 -1.98 7.13
CA LEU A 212 16.94 -1.32 6.54
C LEU A 212 17.35 -0.11 5.67
N ALA A 213 18.37 0.64 6.06
CA ALA A 213 18.87 1.76 5.27
C ALA A 213 19.53 1.30 3.97
N GLU A 214 20.28 0.20 4.01
CA GLU A 214 20.89 -0.38 2.81
C GLU A 214 19.83 -0.89 1.83
N ILE A 215 18.77 -1.52 2.32
CA ILE A 215 17.63 -1.96 1.50
C ILE A 215 16.91 -0.74 0.91
N LEU A 216 16.54 0.23 1.75
CA LEU A 216 15.68 1.34 1.34
C LEU A 216 16.36 2.28 0.34
N TRP A 217 17.61 2.69 0.59
CA TRP A 217 18.28 3.70 -0.25
C TRP A 217 19.36 3.16 -1.17
N ARG A 218 20.03 2.05 -0.81
CA ARG A 218 21.23 1.56 -1.52
C ARG A 218 20.98 0.31 -2.36
N GLY A 219 19.75 -0.18 -2.40
CA GLY A 219 19.34 -1.29 -3.27
C GLY A 219 19.90 -2.63 -2.82
N ALA A 220 20.21 -2.79 -1.53
CA ALA A 220 20.56 -4.09 -0.98
C ALA A 220 19.38 -5.07 -1.11
N GLU A 221 19.72 -6.35 -1.26
CA GLU A 221 18.74 -7.41 -1.31
C GLU A 221 18.01 -7.55 0.03
N TRP A 222 16.73 -7.89 -0.05
CA TRP A 222 15.96 -8.27 1.12
C TRP A 222 16.47 -9.60 1.67
N PRO A 223 16.69 -9.73 2.99
CA PRO A 223 16.88 -11.03 3.61
C PRO A 223 15.74 -11.99 3.25
N LYS A 224 16.06 -13.29 3.23
CA LYS A 224 15.09 -14.32 2.85
C LYS A 224 13.82 -14.18 3.69
N GLN A 225 12.66 -14.26 3.04
CA GLN A 225 11.33 -14.13 3.67
C GLN A 225 11.01 -12.73 4.20
N TRP A 226 11.86 -11.72 4.02
CA TRP A 226 11.45 -10.35 4.29
C TRP A 226 10.78 -9.76 3.05
N GLY A 227 9.82 -8.88 3.26
CA GLY A 227 9.15 -8.16 2.19
C GLY A 227 7.64 -8.17 2.30
N MET A 228 7.00 -7.93 1.16
CA MET A 228 5.56 -7.75 1.06
C MET A 228 4.84 -9.10 1.03
N TYR A 229 3.75 -9.18 1.78
CA TYR A 229 2.86 -10.31 1.88
C TYR A 229 1.40 -9.88 1.77
N VAL A 230 0.56 -10.85 1.37
CA VAL A 230 -0.88 -10.81 1.59
C VAL A 230 -1.24 -12.02 2.44
N LEU A 231 -1.93 -11.80 3.57
CA LEU A 231 -2.44 -12.89 4.38
C LEU A 231 -3.77 -13.37 3.83
N LEU A 232 -3.97 -14.69 3.80
CA LEU A 232 -5.18 -15.32 3.26
C LEU A 232 -6.24 -15.56 4.33
N ASP A 233 -5.82 -15.64 5.60
CA ASP A 233 -6.72 -15.87 6.73
C ASP A 233 -7.22 -14.52 7.30
N ARG A 234 -8.01 -13.78 6.50
CA ARG A 234 -8.57 -12.49 6.89
C ARG A 234 -9.94 -12.66 7.55
N ASP A 235 -10.22 -11.82 8.55
CA ASP A 235 -11.55 -11.74 9.13
C ASP A 235 -12.49 -10.99 8.18
N HIS A 236 -13.38 -11.74 7.52
CA HIS A 236 -14.29 -11.21 6.50
C HIS A 236 -15.41 -10.33 7.07
N ASP A 237 -15.59 -10.31 8.38
CA ASP A 237 -16.59 -9.46 9.04
C ASP A 237 -16.10 -8.02 9.27
N VAL A 238 -14.79 -7.77 9.10
CA VAL A 238 -14.23 -6.43 9.25
C VAL A 238 -14.73 -5.53 8.11
N PRO A 239 -15.33 -4.36 8.41
CA PRO A 239 -15.84 -3.45 7.40
C PRO A 239 -14.71 -2.92 6.51
N VAL A 240 -14.93 -2.97 5.20
CA VAL A 240 -14.09 -2.29 4.21
C VAL A 240 -14.48 -0.82 4.16
N ILE A 241 -13.54 0.07 4.45
CA ILE A 241 -13.71 1.53 4.30
C ILE A 241 -12.90 1.98 3.07
N PRO A 242 -13.55 2.22 1.91
CA PRO A 242 -12.83 2.46 0.66
C PRO A 242 -11.94 3.71 0.66
N ASN A 243 -12.35 4.78 1.36
CA ASN A 243 -11.60 6.02 1.46
C ASN A 243 -10.84 6.09 2.78
N SER A 244 -10.00 5.08 3.04
CA SER A 244 -9.20 5.04 4.26
C SER A 244 -7.83 4.41 4.02
N VAL A 245 -6.90 4.80 4.90
CA VAL A 245 -5.65 4.10 5.14
C VAL A 245 -5.62 3.72 6.61
N ARG A 246 -5.37 2.45 6.91
CA ARG A 246 -5.13 1.97 8.26
C ARG A 246 -3.77 1.30 8.33
N VAL A 247 -2.99 1.68 9.33
CA VAL A 247 -1.70 1.07 9.64
C VAL A 247 -1.76 0.41 11.00
N ARG A 248 -1.34 -0.85 11.10
CA ARG A 248 -1.29 -1.59 12.37
C ARG A 248 0.00 -2.39 12.47
N LEU A 249 0.55 -2.51 13.66
CA LEU A 249 1.79 -3.26 13.86
C LEU A 249 1.54 -4.76 13.94
N ALA A 250 2.34 -5.54 13.21
CA ALA A 250 2.56 -6.94 13.52
C ALA A 250 3.61 -6.99 14.64
N SER A 251 3.25 -7.52 15.80
CA SER A 251 4.10 -7.48 16.99
C SER A 251 4.05 -8.76 17.80
N MET A 252 5.14 -9.03 18.52
CA MET A 252 5.22 -10.06 19.55
C MET A 252 5.86 -9.42 20.78
N GLY A 253 5.11 -9.35 21.88
CA GLY A 253 5.51 -8.51 23.00
C GLY A 253 5.64 -7.05 22.57
N SER A 254 6.75 -6.39 22.92
CA SER A 254 7.05 -5.00 22.53
C SER A 254 7.75 -4.87 21.17
N GLU A 255 8.06 -5.97 20.50
CA GLU A 255 8.86 -5.96 19.28
C GLU A 255 8.00 -5.86 18.03
N VAL A 256 8.42 -5.00 17.09
CA VAL A 256 7.77 -4.88 15.78
C VAL A 256 8.36 -5.90 14.80
N LEU A 257 7.51 -6.81 14.35
CA LEU A 257 7.80 -7.84 13.34
C LEU A 257 7.51 -7.38 11.92
N GLY A 258 6.69 -6.33 11.79
CA GLY A 258 6.19 -5.82 10.52
C GLY A 258 5.03 -4.86 10.69
N GLY A 259 4.35 -4.54 9.60
CA GLY A 259 3.21 -3.61 9.58
C GLY A 259 2.15 -4.02 8.56
N PHE A 260 0.91 -4.03 9.01
CA PHE A 260 -0.27 -4.14 8.18
C PHE A 260 -0.65 -2.76 7.63
N PHE A 261 -0.94 -2.71 6.34
CA PHE A 261 -1.39 -1.54 5.60
C PHE A 261 -2.70 -1.90 4.89
N GLU A 262 -3.82 -1.45 5.44
CA GLU A 262 -5.12 -1.56 4.78
C GLU A 262 -5.40 -0.28 4.00
N ILE A 263 -5.64 -0.43 2.70
CA ILE A 263 -5.84 0.65 1.75
C ILE A 263 -7.02 0.28 0.86
N GLY A 264 -8.05 1.12 0.87
CA GLY A 264 -9.29 0.80 0.16
C GLY A 264 -9.97 -0.48 0.66
N GLY A 265 -9.68 -0.93 1.89
CA GLY A 265 -10.15 -2.20 2.47
C GLY A 265 -9.32 -3.43 2.10
N PHE A 266 -8.29 -3.29 1.28
CA PHE A 266 -7.35 -4.37 1.01
C PHE A 266 -6.10 -4.23 1.87
N GLU A 267 -5.70 -5.30 2.56
CA GLU A 267 -4.59 -5.29 3.51
C GLU A 267 -3.34 -5.97 2.96
N PHE A 268 -2.23 -5.25 3.00
CA PHE A 268 -0.87 -5.73 2.76
C PHE A 268 -0.12 -5.86 4.08
N LEU A 269 0.83 -6.78 4.15
CA LEU A 269 1.77 -6.90 5.28
C LEU A 269 3.19 -6.72 4.76
N ILE A 270 3.94 -5.75 5.28
CA ILE A 270 5.40 -5.76 5.20
C ILE A 270 5.92 -6.51 6.43
N SER A 271 6.68 -7.58 6.23
CA SER A 271 7.19 -8.41 7.33
C SER A 271 8.70 -8.60 7.23
N PHE A 272 9.34 -8.66 8.40
CA PHE A 272 10.77 -8.95 8.56
C PHE A 272 11.00 -10.37 9.11
N GLU A 273 10.06 -11.26 8.82
CA GLU A 273 10.16 -12.70 9.02
C GLU A 273 9.12 -13.41 8.16
N LEU A 274 9.03 -14.73 8.28
CA LEU A 274 7.97 -15.50 7.67
C LEU A 274 6.70 -15.47 8.54
N PRO A 275 5.58 -14.87 8.08
CA PRO A 275 4.35 -14.87 8.86
C PRO A 275 3.87 -16.31 9.13
N PRO A 276 3.43 -16.67 10.34
CA PRO A 276 3.10 -18.06 10.70
C PRO A 276 1.71 -18.53 10.25
N VAL A 277 1.10 -17.84 9.26
CA VAL A 277 -0.28 -18.09 8.78
C VAL A 277 -0.30 -18.22 7.26
N ARG A 278 -1.44 -18.61 6.67
CA ARG A 278 -1.53 -18.74 5.20
C ARG A 278 -1.32 -17.38 4.54
N ARG A 279 -0.45 -17.36 3.54
CA ARG A 279 0.12 -16.13 2.99
C ARG A 279 0.60 -16.31 1.57
N ILE A 280 0.62 -15.22 0.82
CA ILE A 280 1.32 -15.12 -0.46
C ILE A 280 2.44 -14.10 -0.29
N TYR A 281 3.68 -14.53 -0.56
CA TYR A 281 4.86 -13.66 -0.58
C TYR A 281 4.97 -12.98 -1.94
N ARG A 282 5.11 -11.65 -1.98
CA ARG A 282 5.23 -10.83 -3.19
C ARG A 282 4.19 -11.26 -4.24
N PRO A 283 2.89 -11.01 -4.01
CA PRO A 283 1.85 -11.47 -4.94
C PRO A 283 2.11 -10.96 -6.36
N ALA A 284 1.77 -11.76 -7.37
CA ALA A 284 1.82 -11.36 -8.78
C ALA A 284 0.74 -10.33 -9.12
N ALA A 285 -0.43 -10.49 -8.50
CA ALA A 285 -1.56 -9.60 -8.70
C ALA A 285 -2.61 -9.77 -7.60
N LEU A 286 -3.49 -8.78 -7.49
CA LEU A 286 -4.82 -8.92 -6.88
C LEU A 286 -5.85 -8.88 -8.00
N THR A 287 -6.78 -9.83 -8.01
CA THR A 287 -7.97 -9.78 -8.86
C THR A 287 -9.19 -9.60 -7.98
N PHE A 288 -10.11 -8.74 -8.40
CA PHE A 288 -11.36 -8.47 -7.70
C PHE A 288 -12.52 -8.81 -8.62
N GLN A 289 -13.39 -9.69 -8.14
CA GLN A 289 -14.55 -10.18 -8.85
C GLN A 289 -15.77 -10.13 -7.93
N ARG A 290 -16.96 -10.11 -8.54
CA ARG A 290 -18.23 -10.07 -7.80
C ARG A 290 -19.19 -11.11 -8.35
N THR A 291 -19.86 -11.82 -7.45
CA THR A 291 -20.86 -12.83 -7.78
C THR A 291 -21.93 -12.26 -8.70
N GLY A 292 -22.22 -12.99 -9.77
CA GLY A 292 -23.19 -12.58 -10.80
C GLY A 292 -22.59 -11.82 -12.00
N PHE A 293 -21.38 -11.28 -11.89
CA PHE A 293 -20.69 -10.57 -12.98
C PHE A 293 -19.58 -11.44 -13.57
N ARG A 294 -19.90 -12.22 -14.61
CA ARG A 294 -19.02 -13.29 -15.11
C ARG A 294 -17.87 -12.80 -16.00
N SER A 295 -18.00 -11.63 -16.60
CA SER A 295 -17.04 -11.08 -17.57
C SER A 295 -16.37 -9.79 -17.08
N CYS A 296 -16.47 -9.52 -15.77
CA CYS A 296 -15.98 -8.31 -15.12
C CYS A 296 -14.96 -8.64 -14.05
N TYR A 297 -13.91 -7.83 -13.99
CA TYR A 297 -12.91 -7.92 -12.94
C TYR A 297 -12.17 -6.60 -12.83
N LYS A 298 -11.56 -6.37 -11.67
CA LYS A 298 -10.49 -5.38 -11.52
C LYS A 298 -9.20 -6.12 -11.22
N MET A 299 -8.08 -5.68 -11.78
CA MET A 299 -6.77 -6.28 -11.57
C MET A 299 -5.74 -5.23 -11.16
N ALA A 300 -5.08 -5.47 -10.03
CA ALA A 300 -3.88 -4.77 -9.60
C ALA A 300 -2.68 -5.71 -9.76
N ALA A 301 -1.92 -5.55 -10.84
CA ALA A 301 -0.73 -6.34 -11.14
C ALA A 301 0.53 -5.74 -10.50
N PHE A 302 1.35 -6.59 -9.89
CA PHE A 302 2.66 -6.22 -9.36
C PHE A 302 3.73 -6.77 -10.30
N ALA A 303 4.42 -5.88 -11.00
CA ALA A 303 5.48 -6.27 -11.91
C ALA A 303 6.77 -6.49 -11.12
N TRP A 304 7.23 -7.74 -11.07
CA TRP A 304 8.44 -8.16 -10.35
C TRP A 304 9.61 -8.43 -11.32
N PRO A 305 10.87 -8.36 -10.87
CA PRO A 305 12.00 -8.79 -11.68
C PRO A 305 11.97 -10.29 -11.98
N GLU A 306 11.45 -11.08 -11.05
CA GLU A 306 11.34 -12.52 -11.13
C GLU A 306 9.91 -12.98 -11.53
N THR A 307 9.81 -14.20 -12.05
CA THR A 307 8.54 -14.89 -12.35
C THR A 307 8.17 -15.88 -11.24
N GLY A 308 7.01 -16.54 -11.33
CA GLY A 308 6.60 -17.57 -10.37
C GLY A 308 5.88 -17.04 -9.13
N HIS A 309 5.46 -15.77 -9.17
CA HIS A 309 4.65 -15.16 -8.12
C HIS A 309 3.19 -15.62 -8.21
N GLU A 310 2.54 -15.82 -7.07
CA GLU A 310 1.14 -16.26 -7.01
C GLU A 310 0.16 -15.08 -7.02
N MET A 311 -1.00 -15.26 -7.65
CA MET A 311 -2.07 -14.25 -7.64
C MET A 311 -3.00 -14.45 -6.44
N VAL A 312 -3.50 -13.33 -5.90
CA VAL A 312 -4.57 -13.32 -4.91
C VAL A 312 -5.89 -13.07 -5.65
N ASN A 313 -6.83 -14.02 -5.57
CA ASN A 313 -8.18 -13.83 -6.10
C ASN A 313 -9.13 -13.44 -4.98
N VAL A 314 -9.76 -12.27 -5.11
CA VAL A 314 -10.69 -11.71 -4.15
C VAL A 314 -12.09 -11.75 -4.76
N TRP A 315 -12.98 -12.50 -4.11
CA TRP A 315 -14.34 -12.70 -4.59
C TRP A 315 -15.36 -12.11 -3.62
N SER A 316 -16.11 -11.12 -4.08
CA SER A 316 -17.27 -10.60 -3.35
C SER A 316 -18.46 -11.55 -3.54
N GLN A 317 -18.99 -12.05 -2.43
CA GLN A 317 -20.19 -12.90 -2.42
C GLN A 317 -21.48 -12.13 -2.70
N ARG A 318 -21.42 -10.79 -2.73
CA ARG A 318 -22.61 -9.96 -2.95
C ARG A 318 -23.11 -10.08 -4.38
N GLY A 319 -24.37 -10.50 -4.54
CA GLY A 319 -25.02 -10.64 -5.85
C GLY A 319 -25.36 -9.31 -6.52
N PRO A 320 -25.82 -9.34 -7.79
CA PRO A 320 -26.35 -8.16 -8.46
C PRO A 320 -27.54 -7.58 -7.66
N ASN A 321 -27.61 -6.27 -7.52
CA ASN A 321 -28.62 -5.51 -6.74
C ASN A 321 -28.58 -5.63 -5.21
N GLU A 322 -27.68 -6.43 -4.62
CA GLU A 322 -27.50 -6.41 -3.17
C GLU A 322 -26.85 -5.11 -2.70
N SER A 323 -27.51 -4.43 -1.75
CA SER A 323 -27.02 -3.16 -1.20
C SER A 323 -25.77 -3.37 -0.38
N VAL A 324 -24.66 -2.74 -0.79
CA VAL A 324 -23.39 -2.73 -0.05
C VAL A 324 -23.47 -2.00 1.29
N ARG A 325 -24.53 -1.23 1.53
CA ARG A 325 -24.77 -0.53 2.80
C ARG A 325 -25.26 -1.46 3.91
N VAL A 326 -25.77 -2.65 3.57
CA VAL A 326 -26.26 -3.63 4.55
C VAL A 326 -25.11 -4.56 4.94
N PRO A 327 -24.73 -4.64 6.24
CA PRO A 327 -23.73 -5.59 6.70
C PRO A 327 -24.15 -7.04 6.39
N PRO A 328 -23.21 -7.93 6.03
CA PRO A 328 -23.55 -9.32 5.68
C PRO A 328 -24.05 -10.14 6.88
N ASN A 329 -23.73 -9.73 8.11
CA ASN A 329 -24.18 -10.35 9.34
C ASN A 329 -24.11 -9.37 10.53
N ALA A 330 -24.64 -9.76 11.68
CA ALA A 330 -24.68 -8.93 12.89
C ALA A 330 -23.28 -8.58 13.44
N ARG A 331 -22.31 -9.50 13.33
CA ARG A 331 -20.93 -9.27 13.76
C ARG A 331 -20.29 -8.18 12.91
N ALA A 332 -20.41 -8.26 11.59
CA ALA A 332 -19.95 -7.23 10.68
C ALA A 332 -20.63 -5.87 10.94
N GLY A 333 -21.93 -5.89 11.26
CA GLY A 333 -22.65 -4.69 11.70
C GLY A 333 -22.07 -4.08 12.97
N SER A 334 -21.73 -4.90 13.97
CA SER A 334 -21.13 -4.44 15.23
C SER A 334 -19.71 -3.87 15.07
N LEU A 335 -18.98 -4.31 14.04
CA LEU A 335 -17.61 -3.87 13.76
C LEU A 335 -17.56 -2.62 12.87
N ALA A 336 -18.65 -2.26 12.19
CA ALA A 336 -18.74 -1.16 11.22
C ALA A 336 -18.20 0.18 11.74
N GLU A 337 -18.39 0.45 13.03
CA GLU A 337 -18.03 1.71 13.68
C GLU A 337 -16.82 1.58 14.61
N GLN A 338 -16.25 0.38 14.75
CA GLN A 338 -15.15 0.12 15.67
C GLN A 338 -13.79 0.43 15.06
N THR A 339 -12.91 0.93 15.91
CA THR A 339 -11.50 1.13 15.60
C THR A 339 -10.69 0.00 16.21
N PHE A 340 -9.89 -0.70 15.41
CA PHE A 340 -9.06 -1.79 15.92
C PHE A 340 -8.01 -1.27 16.91
N PRO A 341 -7.86 -1.90 18.09
CA PRO A 341 -6.84 -1.52 19.06
C PRO A 341 -5.43 -1.47 18.44
N GLY A 342 -4.70 -0.39 18.73
CA GLY A 342 -3.34 -0.18 18.24
C GLY A 342 -3.23 0.11 16.73
N SER A 343 -4.34 0.37 16.05
CA SER A 343 -4.32 0.81 14.65
C SER A 343 -4.36 2.33 14.54
N PHE A 344 -3.59 2.86 13.60
CA PHE A 344 -3.63 4.25 13.17
C PHE A 344 -4.50 4.35 11.93
N ASN A 345 -5.59 5.10 11.99
CA ASN A 345 -6.58 5.19 10.93
C ASN A 345 -6.63 6.62 10.38
N ILE A 346 -6.65 6.74 9.06
CA ILE A 346 -6.86 7.98 8.34
C ILE A 346 -8.09 7.81 7.46
N THR A 347 -9.04 8.74 7.61
CA THR A 347 -10.22 8.87 6.73
C THR A 347 -10.35 10.32 6.27
N SER A 348 -11.32 10.60 5.38
CA SER A 348 -11.66 12.00 5.05
C SER A 348 -12.01 12.78 6.32
N GLY A 349 -11.46 13.98 6.46
CA GLY A 349 -11.74 14.89 7.58
C GLY A 349 -12.86 15.88 7.31
N ALA A 350 -13.24 16.04 6.04
CA ALA A 350 -14.40 16.81 5.64
C ALA A 350 -15.67 15.95 5.86
N GLU A 351 -16.68 16.53 6.51
CA GLU A 351 -18.02 15.96 6.54
C GLU A 351 -18.50 15.84 5.10
N ARG A 352 -18.91 14.64 4.70
CA ARG A 352 -19.69 14.52 3.47
C ARG A 352 -20.97 15.29 3.75
N ASN A 353 -21.28 16.32 2.96
CA ASN A 353 -22.67 16.71 2.79
C ASN A 353 -23.41 15.41 2.44
N ALA A 354 -24.27 14.98 3.35
CA ALA A 354 -25.06 13.79 3.16
C ALA A 354 -25.96 14.03 1.94
N GLU A 355 -25.70 13.35 0.83
CA GLU A 355 -26.60 13.32 -0.31
C GLU A 355 -26.22 12.13 -1.22
N PRO A 356 -27.19 11.53 -1.93
CA PRO A 356 -27.98 10.37 -1.45
C PRO A 356 -27.33 8.98 -1.61
#